data_AF-A0A2A4IEI6-F1
#
_entry.id   AF-A0A2A4IEI6-F1
#
_cell.length_a   1.000
_cell.length_b   1.000
_cell.length_c   1.000
_cell.angle_alpha   90.00
_cell.angle_beta   90.00
_cell.angle_gamma   90.00
#
_symmetry.space_group_name_H-M   'P 1'
#
loop_
_entity.id
_entity.type
_entity.pdbx_description
1 polymer ?
#
loop_
_entity_poly.entity_id
_entity_poly.type
_entity_poly.pdbx_seq_one_letter_code
_entity_poly.pdbx_strand_id
1 'polypeptide(L)'
;MSVDVEEWFQVGAFERTIDKADWPVLESRVADNTARVIDLFAAANVRATFFTLGWVAARQPALMQRIVAAGHEIASHGWDHQRVFTMTAEEFRADLRRARAALEDAGGVAVTGYRAPSFSIDPRTPWAHAVLAEEGYAYSSSVAPVAHDHYGWRDSPRYAWSPLADAALVELPVTVAEVAGRRIATGGGFFRLLPAALTDHALRQVHAAGAPGVFYFHPWEVDPGQPRVANSPLKSRVRHYSRIGAMAGKLDGLLRRHRWGRTDAVVARLAR
;
A
#
# COMPACT_ATOMS: atom_id res chain seq x y z
N MET A 1 -1.47 3.23 9.78
CA MET A 1 -0.31 2.39 9.40
C MET A 1 -0.81 1.44 8.35
N SER A 2 -0.09 1.25 7.24
CA SER A 2 -0.50 0.31 6.21
C SER A 2 0.65 -0.50 5.64
N VAL A 3 0.32 -1.65 5.07
CA VAL A 3 1.23 -2.62 4.48
C VAL A 3 0.67 -3.02 3.12
N ASP A 4 1.49 -2.96 2.08
CA ASP A 4 1.13 -3.41 0.74
C ASP A 4 1.63 -4.86 0.59
N VAL A 5 0.72 -5.83 0.74
CA VAL A 5 1.02 -7.26 0.81
C VAL A 5 1.10 -7.84 -0.60
N GLU A 6 2.34 -8.01 -1.01
CA GLU A 6 2.75 -8.56 -2.31
C GLU A 6 4.04 -9.37 -2.16
N GLU A 7 4.28 -10.27 -3.11
CA GLU A 7 5.53 -11.00 -3.21
C GLU A 7 6.68 -10.12 -3.71
N TRP A 8 7.90 -10.51 -3.37
CA TRP A 8 9.12 -9.81 -3.81
C TRP A 8 9.26 -9.72 -5.34
N PHE A 9 8.63 -10.64 -6.09
CA PHE A 9 8.61 -10.66 -7.55
C PHE A 9 7.43 -9.90 -8.18
N GLN A 10 6.42 -9.51 -7.40
CA GLN A 10 5.23 -8.79 -7.88
C GLN A 10 5.43 -7.27 -7.96
N VAL A 11 6.53 -6.80 -7.38
CA VAL A 11 6.89 -5.38 -7.32
C VAL A 11 7.06 -4.76 -8.70
N GLY A 12 6.68 -3.49 -8.84
CA GLY A 12 6.90 -2.74 -10.09
C GLY A 12 8.37 -2.65 -10.54
N ALA A 13 9.34 -2.92 -9.66
CA ALA A 13 10.77 -2.94 -10.02
C ALA A 13 11.14 -4.11 -10.96
N PHE A 14 10.37 -5.21 -10.94
CA PHE A 14 10.63 -6.42 -11.74
C PHE A 14 9.54 -6.71 -12.77
N GLU A 15 8.56 -5.82 -12.96
CA GLU A 15 7.43 -6.03 -13.88
C GLU A 15 7.84 -6.31 -15.33
N ARG A 16 9.02 -5.84 -15.76
CA ARG A 16 9.58 -6.07 -17.11
C ARG A 16 10.70 -7.11 -17.12
N THR A 17 10.90 -7.81 -16.01
CA THR A 17 12.00 -8.76 -15.83
C THR A 17 11.50 -10.15 -15.48
N ILE A 18 10.41 -10.26 -14.73
CA ILE A 18 9.80 -11.53 -14.33
C ILE A 18 8.43 -11.62 -14.97
N ASP A 19 8.19 -12.66 -15.78
CA ASP A 19 6.88 -12.90 -16.38
C ASP A 19 5.88 -13.35 -15.30
N LYS A 20 4.63 -12.88 -15.40
CA LYS A 20 3.54 -13.32 -14.51
C LYS A 20 3.29 -14.82 -14.60
N ALA A 21 3.59 -15.45 -15.73
CA ALA A 21 3.49 -16.90 -15.94
C ALA A 21 4.45 -17.69 -15.02
N ASP A 22 5.58 -17.10 -14.63
CA ASP A 22 6.59 -17.76 -13.80
C ASP A 22 6.28 -17.66 -12.29
N TRP A 23 5.40 -16.73 -11.88
CA TRP A 23 5.08 -16.50 -10.47
C TRP A 23 4.71 -17.75 -9.66
N PRO A 24 3.94 -18.72 -10.18
CA PRO A 24 3.57 -19.92 -9.42
C PRO A 24 4.74 -20.82 -9.02
N VAL A 25 5.90 -20.74 -9.70
CA VAL A 25 7.07 -21.59 -9.43
C VAL A 25 8.17 -20.85 -8.66
N LEU A 26 8.04 -19.54 -8.45
CA LEU A 26 8.99 -18.76 -7.67
C LEU A 26 8.79 -19.01 -6.18
N GLU A 27 9.89 -18.93 -5.42
CA GLU A 27 9.86 -19.08 -3.97
C GLU A 27 8.99 -17.98 -3.34
N SER A 28 7.88 -18.40 -2.72
CA SER A 28 7.00 -17.53 -1.95
C SER A 28 7.67 -17.14 -0.63
N ARG A 29 7.69 -15.84 -0.32
CA ARG A 29 8.19 -15.31 0.96
C ARG A 29 7.13 -14.48 1.70
N VAL A 30 5.99 -14.19 1.06
CA VAL A 30 4.98 -13.26 1.57
C VAL A 30 4.41 -13.67 2.93
N ALA A 31 4.20 -14.98 3.17
CA ALA A 31 3.61 -15.45 4.43
C ALA A 31 4.54 -15.20 5.63
N ASP A 32 5.80 -15.63 5.53
CA ASP A 32 6.81 -15.42 6.57
C ASP A 32 7.12 -13.94 6.80
N ASN A 33 7.20 -13.17 5.71
CA ASN A 33 7.48 -11.74 5.79
C ASN A 33 6.32 -10.98 6.46
N THR A 34 5.09 -11.32 6.11
CA THR A 34 3.89 -10.73 6.72
C THR A 34 3.75 -11.15 8.18
N ALA A 35 4.09 -12.40 8.52
CA ALA A 35 4.16 -12.88 9.90
C ALA A 35 5.12 -12.03 10.75
N ARG A 36 6.34 -11.78 10.27
CA ARG A 36 7.31 -10.89 10.94
C ARG A 36 6.77 -9.48 11.14
N VAL A 37 6.03 -8.94 10.16
CA VAL A 37 5.38 -7.63 10.26
C VAL A 37 4.29 -7.61 11.33
N ILE A 38 3.46 -8.66 11.39
CA ILE A 38 2.44 -8.81 12.44
C ILE A 38 3.10 -8.84 13.82
N ASP A 39 4.22 -9.56 13.98
CA ASP A 39 4.94 -9.64 15.25
C ASP A 39 5.53 -8.27 15.66
N LEU A 40 6.05 -7.48 14.70
CA LEU A 40 6.50 -6.10 14.95
C LEU A 40 5.34 -5.20 15.40
N PHE A 41 4.17 -5.32 14.78
CA PHE A 41 2.98 -4.58 15.18
C PHE A 41 2.46 -5.00 16.55
N ALA A 42 2.48 -6.30 16.86
CA ALA A 42 2.09 -6.83 18.16
C ALA A 42 3.01 -6.28 19.28
N ALA A 43 4.33 -6.29 19.07
CA ALA A 43 5.30 -5.74 20.01
C ALA A 43 5.10 -4.23 20.29
N ALA A 44 4.57 -3.49 19.31
CA ALA A 44 4.25 -2.06 19.44
C ALA A 44 2.79 -1.78 19.81
N ASN A 45 1.95 -2.81 20.03
CA ASN A 45 0.50 -2.70 20.22
C ASN A 45 -0.20 -1.87 19.13
N VAL A 46 0.19 -2.07 17.87
CA VAL A 46 -0.36 -1.37 16.71
C VAL A 46 -1.31 -2.27 15.94
N ARG A 47 -2.45 -1.72 15.50
CA ARG A 47 -3.28 -2.31 14.46
C ARG A 47 -3.13 -1.51 13.17
N ALA A 48 -3.05 -2.20 12.04
CA ALA A 48 -2.77 -1.60 10.72
C ALA A 48 -3.73 -2.17 9.66
N THR A 49 -3.64 -1.61 8.45
CA THR A 49 -4.35 -2.08 7.26
C THR A 49 -3.40 -2.79 6.30
N PHE A 50 -3.77 -3.97 5.85
CA PHE A 50 -3.01 -4.78 4.91
C PHE A 50 -3.72 -4.73 3.55
N PHE A 51 -3.24 -3.85 2.66
CA PHE A 51 -3.69 -3.80 1.27
C PHE A 51 -3.09 -4.99 0.55
N THR A 52 -3.93 -6.00 0.25
CA THR A 52 -3.46 -7.31 -0.19
C THR A 52 -3.92 -7.63 -1.60
N LEU A 53 -3.02 -8.23 -2.37
CA LEU A 53 -3.35 -8.73 -3.71
C LEU A 53 -4.29 -9.94 -3.63
N GLY A 54 -5.32 -9.95 -4.49
CA GLY A 54 -6.22 -11.11 -4.63
C GLY A 54 -5.47 -12.40 -4.99
N TRP A 55 -4.40 -12.30 -5.80
CA TRP A 55 -3.54 -13.43 -6.14
C TRP A 55 -2.88 -14.06 -4.90
N VAL A 56 -2.45 -13.24 -3.94
CA VAL A 56 -1.86 -13.69 -2.67
C VAL A 56 -2.92 -14.30 -1.79
N ALA A 57 -4.07 -13.64 -1.64
CA ALA A 57 -5.17 -14.13 -0.81
C ALA A 57 -5.67 -15.52 -1.24
N ALA A 58 -5.83 -15.74 -2.55
CA ALA A 58 -6.26 -17.03 -3.11
C ALA A 58 -5.26 -18.17 -2.85
N ARG A 59 -3.97 -17.86 -2.65
CA ARG A 59 -2.91 -18.86 -2.42
C ARG A 59 -2.54 -19.03 -0.96
N GLN A 60 -2.77 -18.00 -0.16
CA GLN A 60 -2.37 -17.93 1.24
C GLN A 60 -3.59 -17.61 2.14
N PRO A 61 -4.68 -18.40 2.12
CA PRO A 61 -5.86 -18.11 2.93
C PRO A 61 -5.56 -18.11 4.44
N ALA A 62 -4.68 -19.00 4.91
CA ALA A 62 -4.22 -19.01 6.30
C ALA A 62 -3.52 -17.70 6.71
N LEU A 63 -2.84 -17.02 5.78
CA LEU A 63 -2.25 -15.72 6.05
C LEU A 63 -3.33 -14.65 6.25
N MET A 64 -4.40 -14.67 5.45
CA MET A 64 -5.51 -13.71 5.59
C MET A 64 -6.19 -13.88 6.95
N GLN A 65 -6.47 -15.12 7.34
CA GLN A 65 -7.01 -15.45 8.65
C GLN A 65 -6.10 -14.97 9.78
N ARG A 66 -4.78 -15.11 9.65
CA ARG A 66 -3.81 -14.61 10.64
C ARG A 66 -3.84 -13.08 10.75
N ILE A 67 -3.94 -12.35 9.64
CA ILE A 67 -4.07 -10.89 9.62
C ILE A 67 -5.33 -10.47 10.40
N VAL A 68 -6.47 -11.09 10.11
CA VAL A 68 -7.76 -10.81 10.78
C VAL A 68 -7.72 -11.18 12.26
N ALA A 69 -7.19 -12.36 12.61
CA ALA A 69 -7.06 -12.80 14.01
C ALA A 69 -6.15 -11.87 14.83
N ALA A 70 -5.17 -11.23 14.18
CA ALA A 70 -4.36 -10.18 14.77
C ALA A 70 -5.04 -8.79 14.77
N GLY A 71 -6.37 -8.71 14.57
CA GLY A 71 -7.15 -7.48 14.67
C GLY A 71 -6.83 -6.42 13.63
N HIS A 72 -6.12 -6.78 12.56
CA HIS A 72 -5.80 -5.89 11.45
C HIS A 72 -6.95 -5.82 10.44
N GLU A 73 -6.94 -4.78 9.62
CA GLU A 73 -7.86 -4.66 8.48
C GLU A 73 -7.23 -5.33 7.25
N ILE A 74 -8.05 -6.06 6.48
CA ILE A 74 -7.71 -6.46 5.10
C ILE A 74 -8.38 -5.48 4.14
N ALA A 75 -7.60 -4.90 3.24
CA ALA A 75 -8.08 -4.04 2.16
C ALA A 75 -7.58 -4.58 0.81
N SER A 76 -8.22 -4.19 -0.29
CA SER A 76 -7.84 -4.66 -1.64
C SER A 76 -6.65 -3.88 -2.19
N HIS A 77 -5.71 -4.59 -2.81
CA HIS A 77 -4.64 -4.04 -3.63
C HIS A 77 -4.76 -4.41 -5.12
N GLY A 78 -5.96 -4.83 -5.55
CA GLY A 78 -6.21 -5.39 -6.88
C GLY A 78 -5.81 -6.87 -6.97
N TRP A 79 -5.87 -7.46 -8.16
CA TRP A 79 -5.61 -8.90 -8.31
C TRP A 79 -4.11 -9.24 -8.33
N ASP A 80 -3.35 -8.65 -9.26
CA ASP A 80 -1.99 -9.07 -9.61
C ASP A 80 -1.02 -7.89 -9.84
N HIS A 81 -1.22 -6.81 -9.10
CA HIS A 81 -0.38 -5.62 -9.10
C HIS A 81 -0.32 -4.89 -10.46
N GLN A 82 -1.33 -5.03 -11.31
CA GLN A 82 -1.47 -4.20 -12.52
C GLN A 82 -1.86 -2.76 -12.15
N ARG A 83 -1.27 -1.79 -12.86
CA ARG A 83 -1.53 -0.36 -12.62
C ARG A 83 -2.88 0.04 -13.20
N VAL A 84 -3.63 0.87 -12.48
CA VAL A 84 -4.98 1.27 -12.88
C VAL A 84 -4.95 2.09 -14.18
N PHE A 85 -3.96 2.96 -14.38
CA PHE A 85 -3.81 3.71 -15.63
C PHE A 85 -3.42 2.86 -16.86
N THR A 86 -3.21 1.55 -16.68
CA THR A 86 -3.04 0.59 -17.79
C THR A 86 -4.26 -0.32 -17.97
N MET A 87 -5.39 0.02 -17.35
CA MET A 87 -6.66 -0.67 -17.47
C MET A 87 -7.71 0.26 -18.08
N THR A 88 -8.73 -0.34 -18.69
CA THR A 88 -10.04 0.28 -18.92
C THR A 88 -10.88 0.28 -17.64
N ALA A 89 -11.98 1.03 -17.63
CA ALA A 89 -12.89 1.07 -16.48
C ALA A 89 -13.53 -0.30 -16.23
N GLU A 90 -13.83 -1.05 -17.29
CA GLU A 90 -14.40 -2.39 -17.26
C GLU A 90 -13.41 -3.41 -16.71
N GLU A 91 -12.16 -3.38 -17.17
CA GLU A 91 -11.08 -4.23 -16.66
C GLU A 91 -10.82 -3.95 -15.17
N PHE A 92 -10.78 -2.67 -14.78
CA PHE A 92 -10.62 -2.31 -13.38
C PHE A 92 -11.77 -2.82 -12.53
N ARG A 93 -13.02 -2.66 -12.98
CA ARG A 93 -14.19 -3.20 -12.27
C ARG A 93 -14.11 -4.72 -12.11
N ALA A 94 -13.69 -5.43 -13.15
CA ALA A 94 -13.50 -6.88 -13.10
C ALA A 94 -12.38 -7.28 -12.11
N ASP A 95 -11.25 -6.55 -12.12
CA ASP A 95 -10.15 -6.72 -11.19
C ASP A 95 -10.60 -6.53 -9.73
N LEU A 96 -11.32 -5.44 -9.44
CA LEU A 96 -11.87 -5.14 -8.12
C LEU A 96 -12.75 -6.27 -7.60
N ARG A 97 -13.72 -6.72 -8.39
CA ARG A 97 -14.65 -7.80 -8.00
C ARG A 97 -13.92 -9.10 -7.72
N ARG A 98 -12.99 -9.48 -8.60
CA ARG A 98 -12.21 -10.71 -8.47
C ARG A 98 -11.31 -10.68 -7.22
N ALA A 99 -10.61 -9.57 -7.01
CA ALA A 99 -9.74 -9.41 -5.85
C ALA A 99 -10.53 -9.37 -4.55
N ARG A 100 -11.63 -8.60 -4.51
CA ARG A 100 -12.50 -8.51 -3.34
C ARG A 100 -13.02 -9.89 -2.95
N ALA A 101 -13.60 -10.64 -3.89
CA ALA A 101 -14.13 -11.98 -3.62
C ALA A 101 -13.07 -12.90 -2.98
N ALA A 102 -11.87 -12.97 -3.56
CA ALA A 102 -10.80 -13.82 -3.01
C ALA A 102 -10.33 -13.38 -1.61
N LEU A 103 -10.32 -12.08 -1.33
CA LEU A 103 -9.94 -11.55 -0.01
C LEU A 103 -11.02 -11.83 1.03
N GLU A 104 -12.30 -11.64 0.69
CA GLU A 104 -13.44 -11.88 1.56
C GLU A 104 -13.60 -13.39 1.84
N ASP A 105 -13.46 -14.25 0.83
CA ASP A 105 -13.51 -15.70 0.96
C ASP A 105 -12.38 -16.22 1.89
N ALA A 106 -11.17 -15.68 1.73
CA ALA A 106 -10.02 -16.10 2.53
C ALA A 106 -10.03 -15.52 3.96
N GLY A 107 -10.47 -14.27 4.12
CA GLY A 107 -10.40 -13.54 5.38
C GLY A 107 -11.67 -13.60 6.24
N GLY A 108 -12.82 -13.92 5.66
CA GLY A 108 -14.11 -13.94 6.35
C GLY A 108 -14.59 -12.56 6.84
N VAL A 109 -14.09 -11.48 6.25
CA VAL A 109 -14.41 -10.09 6.60
C VAL A 109 -14.68 -9.28 5.33
N ALA A 110 -15.56 -8.28 5.42
CA ALA A 110 -15.83 -7.38 4.30
C ALA A 110 -14.61 -6.52 3.94
N VAL A 111 -14.37 -6.33 2.65
CA VAL A 111 -13.24 -5.53 2.14
C VAL A 111 -13.75 -4.20 1.59
N THR A 112 -13.62 -3.16 2.41
CA THR A 112 -14.15 -1.82 2.14
C THR A 112 -13.13 -0.81 1.63
N GLY A 113 -11.84 -1.15 1.70
CA GLY A 113 -10.73 -0.29 1.29
C GLY A 113 -10.06 -0.74 0.00
N TYR A 114 -9.55 0.22 -0.78
CA TYR A 114 -8.72 -0.04 -1.96
C TYR A 114 -7.44 0.80 -1.97
N ARG A 115 -6.34 0.23 -2.46
CA ARG A 115 -5.14 0.97 -2.87
C ARG A 115 -4.69 0.49 -4.23
N ALA A 116 -4.52 1.41 -5.17
CA ALA A 116 -3.95 1.09 -6.47
C ALA A 116 -2.47 0.69 -6.38
N PRO A 117 -2.05 -0.39 -7.04
CA PRO A 117 -0.64 -0.71 -7.29
C PRO A 117 0.13 0.52 -7.76
N SER A 118 1.27 0.80 -7.13
CA SER A 118 2.10 1.99 -7.42
C SER A 118 1.39 3.36 -7.28
N PHE A 119 0.30 3.49 -6.51
CA PHE A 119 -0.51 4.72 -6.44
C PHE A 119 -0.93 5.24 -7.81
N SER A 120 -1.43 4.33 -8.66
CA SER A 120 -1.66 4.54 -10.09
C SER A 120 -3.04 5.12 -10.44
N ILE A 121 -3.74 5.74 -9.49
CA ILE A 121 -4.91 6.59 -9.78
C ILE A 121 -4.44 8.04 -9.90
N ASP A 122 -4.63 8.62 -11.08
CA ASP A 122 -4.24 9.98 -11.42
C ASP A 122 -5.12 10.53 -12.57
N PRO A 123 -4.84 11.72 -13.16
CA PRO A 123 -5.69 12.28 -14.21
C PRO A 123 -5.88 11.41 -15.46
N ARG A 124 -5.07 10.36 -15.68
CA ARG A 124 -5.27 9.38 -16.76
C ARG A 124 -6.47 8.47 -16.52
N THR A 125 -6.94 8.35 -15.29
CA THR A 125 -8.03 7.47 -14.86
C THR A 125 -9.14 8.26 -14.17
N PRO A 126 -9.77 9.23 -14.84
CA PRO A 126 -10.80 10.08 -14.22
C PRO A 126 -12.04 9.29 -13.77
N TRP A 127 -12.21 8.07 -14.31
CA TRP A 127 -13.30 7.15 -13.98
C TRP A 127 -13.03 6.29 -12.73
N ALA A 128 -11.79 6.21 -12.22
CA ALA A 128 -11.43 5.18 -11.23
C ALA A 128 -12.14 5.37 -9.88
N HIS A 129 -12.25 6.62 -9.39
CA HIS A 129 -12.98 6.90 -8.16
C HIS A 129 -14.47 6.57 -8.28
N ALA A 130 -15.09 6.89 -9.42
CA ALA A 130 -16.49 6.55 -9.68
C ALA A 130 -16.71 5.03 -9.66
N VAL A 131 -15.86 4.26 -10.35
CA VAL A 131 -15.93 2.79 -10.34
C VAL A 131 -15.75 2.23 -8.92
N LEU A 132 -14.82 2.77 -8.12
CA LEU A 132 -14.66 2.35 -6.71
C LEU A 132 -15.93 2.58 -5.89
N ALA A 133 -16.58 3.74 -6.05
CA ALA A 133 -17.81 4.08 -5.36
C ALA A 133 -18.98 3.18 -5.80
N GLU A 134 -19.14 2.95 -7.11
CA GLU A 134 -20.16 2.05 -7.68
C GLU A 134 -20.00 0.61 -7.18
N GLU A 135 -18.75 0.15 -7.05
CA GLU A 135 -18.43 -1.16 -6.49
C GLU A 135 -18.50 -1.16 -4.95
N GLY A 136 -18.91 -0.07 -4.29
CA GLY A 136 -19.16 -0.04 -2.85
C GLY A 136 -17.91 0.02 -1.96
N TYR A 137 -16.76 0.48 -2.49
CA TYR A 137 -15.63 0.81 -1.63
C TYR A 137 -15.92 2.07 -0.81
N ALA A 138 -15.59 2.05 0.48
CA ALA A 138 -15.75 3.18 1.38
C ALA A 138 -14.61 4.19 1.26
N TYR A 139 -13.41 3.72 0.91
CA TYR A 139 -12.25 4.59 0.74
C TYR A 139 -11.24 4.05 -0.27
N SER A 140 -10.42 4.97 -0.77
CA SER A 140 -9.26 4.73 -1.60
C SER A 140 -8.01 5.35 -0.97
N SER A 141 -6.86 4.71 -1.09
CA SER A 141 -5.55 5.26 -0.73
C SER A 141 -4.57 5.08 -1.87
N SER A 142 -4.95 5.63 -3.03
CA SER A 142 -4.39 5.29 -4.34
C SER A 142 -3.68 6.45 -5.01
N VAL A 143 -3.74 7.65 -4.44
CA VAL A 143 -3.13 8.86 -4.99
C VAL A 143 -1.83 9.20 -4.26
N ALA A 144 -0.80 9.56 -5.02
CA ALA A 144 0.46 10.09 -4.49
C ALA A 144 0.63 11.57 -4.88
N PRO A 145 0.56 12.53 -3.94
CA PRO A 145 0.65 13.97 -4.23
C PRO A 145 2.06 14.48 -4.56
N VAL A 146 2.79 13.78 -5.44
CA VAL A 146 4.18 14.05 -5.81
C VAL A 146 4.34 13.94 -7.33
N ALA A 147 5.31 14.65 -7.90
CA ALA A 147 5.75 14.40 -9.28
C ALA A 147 6.79 13.27 -9.26
N HIS A 148 6.51 12.17 -9.93
CA HIS A 148 7.41 11.01 -10.00
C HIS A 148 7.34 10.35 -11.38
N ASP A 149 8.38 9.60 -11.77
CA ASP A 149 8.55 9.07 -13.13
C ASP A 149 7.59 7.90 -13.46
N HIS A 150 7.14 7.18 -12.44
CA HIS A 150 6.27 6.00 -12.60
C HIS A 150 4.81 6.21 -12.17
N TYR A 151 4.54 7.24 -11.37
CA TYR A 151 3.24 7.50 -10.74
C TYR A 151 3.16 8.93 -10.23
N GLY A 152 2.02 9.30 -9.67
CA GLY A 152 1.87 10.51 -8.88
C GLY A 152 1.10 11.60 -9.59
N TRP A 153 0.37 12.35 -8.78
CA TRP A 153 -0.48 13.45 -9.18
C TRP A 153 -0.12 14.64 -8.31
N ARG A 154 0.87 15.44 -8.75
CA ARG A 154 1.38 16.57 -7.97
C ARG A 154 0.29 17.56 -7.54
N ASP A 155 -0.70 17.77 -8.38
CA ASP A 155 -1.77 18.76 -8.11
C ASP A 155 -2.92 18.19 -7.29
N SER A 156 -2.89 16.91 -6.93
CA SER A 156 -3.87 16.34 -6.00
C SER A 156 -3.76 16.96 -4.61
N PRO A 157 -4.88 16.96 -3.84
CA PRO A 157 -4.85 17.30 -2.43
C PRO A 157 -3.81 16.47 -1.67
N ARG A 158 -3.11 17.09 -0.71
CA ARG A 158 -2.16 16.38 0.17
C ARG A 158 -2.84 15.59 1.29
N TYR A 159 -4.09 15.92 1.58
CA TYR A 159 -4.85 15.41 2.71
C TYR A 159 -6.09 14.67 2.21
N ALA A 160 -6.80 14.01 3.12
CA ALA A 160 -8.03 13.31 2.78
C ALA A 160 -9.06 14.26 2.14
N TRP A 161 -9.76 13.77 1.12
CA TRP A 161 -10.77 14.53 0.38
C TRP A 161 -11.82 13.60 -0.22
N SER A 162 -12.99 14.16 -0.56
CA SER A 162 -14.07 13.46 -1.25
C SER A 162 -13.93 13.65 -2.76
N PRO A 163 -13.55 12.61 -3.53
CA PRO A 163 -13.35 12.73 -4.97
C PRO A 163 -14.62 12.87 -5.79
N LEU A 164 -15.77 12.57 -5.20
CA LEU A 164 -17.07 12.58 -5.86
C LEU A 164 -18.04 13.42 -5.03
N ALA A 165 -18.88 14.20 -5.69
CA ALA A 165 -19.86 15.06 -5.01
C ALA A 165 -21.07 14.26 -4.49
N ASP A 166 -21.37 13.14 -5.13
CA ASP A 166 -22.57 12.31 -4.98
C ASP A 166 -22.29 10.93 -4.36
N ALA A 167 -21.06 10.70 -3.86
CA ALA A 167 -20.70 9.45 -3.19
C ALA A 167 -19.89 9.70 -1.90
N ALA A 168 -20.06 8.82 -0.92
CA ALA A 168 -19.36 8.89 0.37
C ALA A 168 -17.91 8.35 0.33
N LEU A 169 -17.37 8.05 -0.86
CA LEU A 169 -16.00 7.59 -1.02
C LEU A 169 -15.02 8.66 -0.50
N VAL A 170 -14.02 8.24 0.28
CA VAL A 170 -12.92 9.12 0.73
C VAL A 170 -11.61 8.69 0.07
N GLU A 171 -10.87 9.63 -0.53
CA GLU A 171 -9.49 9.40 -0.94
C GLU A 171 -8.54 9.85 0.17
N LEU A 172 -7.61 8.96 0.59
CA LEU A 172 -6.53 9.22 1.55
C LEU A 172 -5.19 9.08 0.84
N PRO A 173 -4.63 10.18 0.31
CA PRO A 173 -3.37 10.15 -0.39
C PRO A 173 -2.21 9.68 0.51
N VAL A 174 -1.21 9.03 -0.08
CA VAL A 174 0.00 8.68 0.67
C VAL A 174 0.71 9.93 1.17
N THR A 175 1.18 9.91 2.42
CA THR A 175 1.81 11.07 3.03
C THR A 175 3.11 11.43 2.33
N VAL A 176 3.22 12.71 1.98
CA VAL A 176 4.42 13.33 1.42
C VAL A 176 4.90 14.44 2.36
N ALA A 177 6.21 14.56 2.51
CA ALA A 177 6.84 15.69 3.18
C ALA A 177 6.81 16.88 2.23
N GLU A 178 6.60 18.09 2.74
CA GLU A 178 6.84 19.31 1.98
C GLU A 178 8.01 20.07 2.60
N VAL A 179 9.11 20.16 1.85
CA VAL A 179 10.35 20.79 2.30
C VAL A 179 10.78 21.79 1.24
N ALA A 180 10.89 23.07 1.61
CA ALA A 180 11.27 24.17 0.72
C ALA A 180 10.45 24.19 -0.59
N GLY A 181 9.12 24.03 -0.50
CA GLY A 181 8.20 24.04 -1.64
C GLY A 181 8.24 22.77 -2.52
N ARG A 182 9.03 21.75 -2.13
CA ARG A 182 9.10 20.47 -2.83
C ARG A 182 8.41 19.37 -2.03
N ARG A 183 7.61 18.55 -2.72
CA ARG A 183 6.98 17.38 -2.14
C ARG A 183 7.88 16.15 -2.31
N ILE A 184 8.10 15.42 -1.23
CA ILE A 184 8.99 14.25 -1.17
C ILE A 184 8.21 13.06 -0.61
N ALA A 185 8.30 11.90 -1.26
CA ALA A 185 7.67 10.67 -0.79
C ALA A 185 8.31 10.16 0.51
N THR A 186 7.51 9.58 1.43
CA THR A 186 7.96 9.26 2.80
C THR A 186 7.74 7.81 3.25
N GLY A 187 7.27 6.92 2.35
CA GLY A 187 7.01 5.49 2.59
C GLY A 187 7.80 4.58 1.65
N GLY A 188 7.61 3.26 1.80
CA GLY A 188 8.28 2.22 1.01
C GLY A 188 9.79 2.43 0.88
N GLY A 189 10.30 2.31 -0.35
CA GLY A 189 11.72 2.50 -0.65
C GLY A 189 12.29 3.86 -0.22
N PHE A 190 11.49 4.93 -0.21
CA PHE A 190 11.95 6.25 0.26
C PHE A 190 12.20 6.24 1.76
N PHE A 191 11.30 5.65 2.54
CA PHE A 191 11.51 5.50 3.97
C PHE A 191 12.76 4.69 4.25
N ARG A 192 13.03 3.63 3.48
CA ARG A 192 14.25 2.82 3.65
C ARG A 192 15.52 3.61 3.32
N LEU A 193 15.53 4.35 2.22
CA LEU A 193 16.72 5.07 1.72
C LEU A 193 17.03 6.37 2.47
N LEU A 194 16.00 7.16 2.81
CA LEU A 194 16.13 8.49 3.42
C LEU A 194 16.13 8.42 4.96
N PRO A 195 16.64 9.43 5.68
CA PRO A 195 16.55 9.47 7.14
C PRO A 195 15.11 9.38 7.64
N ALA A 196 14.86 8.61 8.70
CA ALA A 196 13.51 8.45 9.27
C ALA A 196 12.90 9.79 9.73
N ALA A 197 13.75 10.75 10.09
CA ALA A 197 13.35 12.11 10.45
C ALA A 197 12.53 12.82 9.38
N LEU A 198 12.69 12.48 8.10
CA LEU A 198 11.90 13.04 7.01
C LEU A 198 10.44 12.55 7.07
N THR A 199 10.23 11.26 7.31
CA THR A 199 8.90 10.69 7.52
C THR A 199 8.28 11.21 8.80
N ASP A 200 9.05 11.33 9.88
CA ASP A 200 8.58 11.94 11.13
C ASP A 200 8.18 13.41 10.93
N HIS A 201 8.90 14.15 10.09
CA HIS A 201 8.53 15.51 9.72
C HIS A 201 7.23 15.54 8.91
N ALA A 202 7.08 14.68 7.92
CA ALA A 202 5.86 14.61 7.10
C ALA A 202 4.61 14.30 7.92
N LEU A 203 4.69 13.31 8.83
CA LEU A 203 3.58 12.96 9.71
C LEU A 203 3.21 14.10 10.66
N ARG A 204 4.21 14.83 11.18
CA ARG A 204 3.97 16.03 11.99
C ARG A 204 3.33 17.17 11.19
N GLN A 205 3.71 17.36 9.93
CA GLN A 205 3.06 18.36 9.05
C GLN A 205 1.58 18.03 8.84
N VAL A 206 1.26 16.77 8.55
CA VAL A 206 -0.12 16.32 8.32
C VAL A 206 -0.96 16.46 9.60
N HIS A 207 -0.42 16.07 10.76
CA HIS A 207 -1.11 16.24 12.04
C HIS A 207 -1.30 17.71 12.44
N ALA A 208 -0.32 18.58 12.17
CA ALA A 208 -0.46 20.02 12.42
C ALA A 208 -1.57 20.67 11.57
N ALA A 209 -1.89 20.09 10.43
CA ALA A 209 -3.02 20.48 9.57
C ALA A 209 -4.35 19.83 10.00
N GLY A 210 -4.39 19.07 11.10
CA GLY A 210 -5.59 18.38 11.58
C GLY A 210 -6.00 17.16 10.73
N ALA A 211 -5.14 16.68 9.84
CA ALA A 211 -5.41 15.56 8.96
C ALA A 211 -4.71 14.27 9.44
N PRO A 212 -5.22 13.07 9.06
CA PRO A 212 -4.52 11.81 9.32
C PRO A 212 -3.41 11.54 8.29
N GLY A 213 -2.28 11.00 8.76
CA GLY A 213 -1.20 10.54 7.90
C GLY A 213 -1.34 9.08 7.44
N VAL A 214 -0.90 8.80 6.21
CA VAL A 214 -0.81 7.46 5.62
C VAL A 214 0.65 7.10 5.38
N PHE A 215 1.13 6.09 6.11
CA PHE A 215 2.43 5.47 5.88
C PHE A 215 2.24 4.05 5.35
N TYR A 216 3.10 3.64 4.41
CA TYR A 216 3.09 2.32 3.80
C TYR A 216 4.51 1.76 3.64
N PHE A 217 4.60 0.45 3.56
CA PHE A 217 5.77 -0.33 3.18
C PHE A 217 5.33 -1.73 2.76
N HIS A 218 6.27 -2.54 2.26
CA HIS A 218 5.96 -3.91 1.83
C HIS A 218 6.59 -4.95 2.77
N PRO A 219 5.97 -6.12 2.99
CA PRO A 219 6.52 -7.16 3.86
C PRO A 219 7.93 -7.60 3.46
N TRP A 220 8.22 -7.70 2.15
CA TRP A 220 9.55 -8.08 1.67
C TRP A 220 10.64 -7.09 2.08
N GLU A 221 10.31 -5.85 2.47
CA GLU A 221 11.31 -4.88 2.93
C GLU A 221 11.89 -5.22 4.31
N VAL A 222 11.24 -6.09 5.10
CA VAL A 222 11.80 -6.62 6.36
C VAL A 222 12.51 -7.95 6.20
N ASP A 223 12.78 -8.37 4.95
CA ASP A 223 13.47 -9.62 4.62
C ASP A 223 14.79 -9.38 3.87
N PRO A 224 15.91 -9.28 4.59
CA PRO A 224 17.23 -9.14 3.98
C PRO A 224 17.66 -10.37 3.16
N GLY A 225 17.03 -11.53 3.42
CA GLY A 225 17.36 -12.82 2.80
C GLY A 225 16.59 -13.14 1.53
N GLN A 226 15.74 -12.21 1.05
CA GLN A 226 14.92 -12.46 -0.13
C GLN A 226 15.76 -12.81 -1.38
N PRO A 227 15.20 -13.60 -2.32
CA PRO A 227 15.87 -13.95 -3.56
C PRO A 227 16.37 -12.74 -4.36
N ARG A 228 17.49 -12.91 -5.06
CA ARG A 228 18.07 -11.88 -5.93
C ARG A 228 17.76 -12.16 -7.38
N VAL A 229 17.11 -11.19 -8.03
CA VAL A 229 16.75 -11.25 -9.46
C VAL A 229 17.97 -10.94 -10.32
N ALA A 230 18.52 -11.98 -10.96
CA ALA A 230 19.53 -11.84 -12.00
C ALA A 230 18.98 -11.05 -13.20
N ASN A 231 19.85 -10.36 -13.95
CA ASN A 231 19.51 -9.62 -15.18
C ASN A 231 18.48 -8.47 -15.03
N SER A 232 18.17 -8.05 -13.81
CA SER A 232 17.33 -6.88 -13.57
C SER A 232 18.11 -5.56 -13.78
N PRO A 233 17.46 -4.48 -14.28
CA PRO A 233 18.10 -3.18 -14.46
C PRO A 233 18.76 -2.67 -13.17
N LEU A 234 19.92 -2.02 -13.29
CA LEU A 234 20.66 -1.51 -12.12
C LEU A 234 19.79 -0.60 -11.24
N LYS A 235 18.98 0.27 -11.85
CA LYS A 235 18.03 1.14 -11.14
C LYS A 235 17.03 0.35 -10.30
N SER A 236 16.48 -0.75 -10.83
CA SER A 236 15.57 -1.64 -10.10
C SER A 236 16.29 -2.31 -8.94
N ARG A 237 17.51 -2.84 -9.15
CA ARG A 237 18.31 -3.48 -8.09
C ARG A 237 18.64 -2.52 -6.94
N VAL A 238 19.06 -1.30 -7.26
CA VAL A 238 19.33 -0.26 -6.26
C VAL A 238 18.05 0.05 -5.49
N ARG A 239 16.95 0.38 -6.18
CA ARG A 239 15.68 0.68 -5.51
C ARG A 239 15.20 -0.48 -4.63
N HIS A 240 15.33 -1.73 -5.08
CA HIS A 240 14.83 -2.91 -4.36
C HIS A 240 15.70 -3.29 -3.15
N TYR A 241 17.02 -3.46 -3.33
CA TYR A 241 17.87 -4.08 -2.29
C TYR A 241 18.55 -3.07 -1.34
N SER A 242 18.62 -1.77 -1.69
CA SER A 242 19.69 -0.91 -1.15
C SER A 242 19.78 -0.59 0.34
N ARG A 243 18.82 -0.65 1.25
CA ARG A 243 19.12 -0.51 2.70
C ARG A 243 18.26 -1.47 3.51
N ILE A 244 18.08 -2.67 2.98
CA ILE A 244 17.02 -3.57 3.43
C ILE A 244 17.17 -3.99 4.90
N GLY A 245 18.39 -4.28 5.35
CA GLY A 245 18.66 -4.60 6.76
C GLY A 245 18.32 -3.47 7.74
N ALA A 246 18.19 -2.22 7.27
CA ALA A 246 17.82 -1.10 8.14
C ALA A 246 16.30 -0.96 8.35
N MET A 247 15.48 -1.65 7.54
CA MET A 247 14.03 -1.42 7.53
C MET A 247 13.37 -1.76 8.87
N ALA A 248 13.63 -2.94 9.41
CA ALA A 248 12.99 -3.41 10.65
C ALA A 248 13.26 -2.46 11.83
N GLY A 249 14.52 -2.07 12.03
CA GLY A 249 14.89 -1.14 13.11
C GLY A 249 14.31 0.27 12.93
N LYS A 250 14.23 0.76 11.68
CA LYS A 250 13.59 2.06 11.41
C LYS A 250 12.09 2.00 11.63
N LEU A 251 11.45 0.90 11.23
CA LEU A 251 10.02 0.69 11.42
C LEU A 251 9.67 0.61 12.92
N ASP A 252 10.43 -0.12 13.72
CA ASP A 252 10.26 -0.16 15.19
C ASP A 252 10.31 1.26 15.80
N GLY A 253 11.31 2.06 15.41
CA GLY A 253 11.40 3.45 15.85
C GLY A 253 10.20 4.30 15.43
N LEU A 254 9.71 4.13 14.19
CA LEU A 254 8.55 4.86 13.68
C LEU A 254 7.25 4.45 14.39
N LEU A 255 7.08 3.16 14.69
CA LEU A 255 5.94 2.60 15.40
C LEU A 255 5.81 3.19 16.81
N ARG A 256 6.93 3.44 17.50
CA ARG A 256 6.94 4.01 18.86
C ARG A 256 6.74 5.52 18.92
N ARG A 257 7.03 6.26 17.83
CA ARG A 257 7.01 7.74 17.82
C ARG A 257 5.65 8.35 17.47
N HIS A 258 4.76 7.59 16.84
CA HIS A 258 3.47 8.08 16.37
C HIS A 258 2.34 7.14 16.80
N ARG A 259 1.10 7.64 16.84
CA ARG A 259 -0.07 6.80 17.06
C ARG A 259 -0.52 6.21 15.74
N TRP A 260 -0.75 4.90 15.74
CA TRP A 260 -1.12 4.16 14.55
C TRP A 260 -2.48 3.47 14.73
N GLY A 261 -3.20 3.38 13.63
CA GLY A 261 -4.45 2.63 13.54
C GLY A 261 -4.70 2.14 12.12
N ARG A 262 -5.81 1.41 11.98
CA ARG A 262 -6.39 0.98 10.70
C ARG A 262 -6.96 2.17 9.94
N THR A 263 -6.93 2.06 8.62
CA THR A 263 -7.41 3.08 7.68
C THR A 263 -8.93 3.19 7.75
N ASP A 264 -9.68 2.07 7.79
CA ASP A 264 -11.13 2.13 7.95
C ASP A 264 -11.58 2.87 9.22
N ALA A 265 -10.90 2.68 10.34
CA ALA A 265 -11.20 3.38 11.59
C ALA A 265 -10.91 4.88 11.51
N VAL A 266 -9.94 5.28 10.67
CA VAL A 266 -9.68 6.69 10.36
C VAL A 266 -10.78 7.24 9.47
N VAL A 267 -11.17 6.52 8.41
CA VAL A 267 -12.25 6.90 7.48
C VAL A 267 -13.57 7.07 8.22
N ALA A 268 -13.93 6.13 9.09
CA ALA A 268 -15.15 6.19 9.88
C ALA A 268 -15.21 7.40 10.83
N ARG A 269 -14.07 8.03 11.15
CA ARG A 269 -14.01 9.29 11.92
C ARG A 269 -14.10 10.52 11.03
N LEU A 270 -13.63 10.45 9.78
CA LEU A 270 -13.73 11.54 8.81
C LEU A 270 -15.16 11.69 8.26
N ALA A 271 -15.95 10.62 8.28
CA ALA A 271 -17.34 10.61 7.85
C ALA A 271 -18.34 11.12 8.93
N ARG A 272 -17.85 11.54 10.10
CA ARG A 272 -18.65 12.11 11.20
C ARG A 272 -18.47 13.62 11.25
#